data_AF-A0A7X2NQI3-F1
#
_entry.id   AF-A0A7X2NQI3-F1
#
_cell.length_a   1.000
_cell.length_b   1.000
_cell.length_c   1.000
_cell.angle_alpha   90.00
_cell.angle_beta   90.00
_cell.angle_gamma   90.00
#
_symmetry.space_group_name_H-M   'P 1'
#
loop_
_entity.id
_entity.type
_entity.pdbx_description
1 polymer ?
#
loop_
_entity_poly.entity_id
_entity_poly.type
_entity_poly.pdbx_seq_one_letter_code
_entity_poly.pdbx_strand_id
1 'polypeptide(L)'
;MKKQSRNFWIYVLLAFIAAVVLLFEVYYHSSHTVTMHAACGAENAQEGDTYYVYHLYGNQSHINEIRLEITRKISEEVSRDEAAAAEQAMEISGEKIEEIRNSEAVTVSYEVTSKEKDHLLLVTITILPEYLASSDYDYLNANNLILFGTIRWNTVTMQEAAGILSSEDSLSCTFDSDLSEYK
;
A
#
# COMPACT_ATOMS: atom_id res chain seq x y z
N MET A 1 -63.28 20.02 -1.45
CA MET A 1 -61.83 20.29 -1.51
C MET A 1 -61.07 19.20 -0.73
N LYS A 2 -60.71 18.07 -1.35
CA LYS A 2 -59.94 16.98 -0.69
C LYS A 2 -58.81 16.38 -1.53
N LYS A 3 -58.68 16.80 -2.80
CA LYS A 3 -57.73 16.23 -3.78
C LYS A 3 -56.35 16.91 -3.74
N GLN A 4 -56.29 18.16 -3.26
CA GLN A 4 -55.09 18.99 -3.29
C GLN A 4 -54.09 18.64 -2.16
N SER A 5 -54.57 18.18 -0.99
CA SER A 5 -53.69 17.80 0.12
C SER A 5 -52.94 16.49 -0.15
N ARG A 6 -53.56 15.54 -0.85
CA ARG A 6 -52.95 14.22 -1.12
C ARG A 6 -51.75 14.33 -2.08
N ASN A 7 -51.83 15.21 -3.07
CA ASN A 7 -50.72 15.46 -3.98
C ASN A 7 -49.55 16.17 -3.27
N PHE A 8 -49.85 17.09 -2.35
CA PHE A 8 -48.82 17.77 -1.55
C PHE A 8 -47.96 16.79 -0.74
N TRP A 9 -48.58 15.83 -0.04
CA TRP A 9 -47.86 14.82 0.73
C TRP A 9 -47.03 13.86 -0.14
N ILE A 10 -47.48 13.58 -1.37
CA ILE A 10 -46.71 12.78 -2.34
C ILE A 10 -45.45 13.53 -2.78
N TYR A 11 -45.54 14.85 -3.04
CA TYR A 11 -44.36 15.64 -3.40
C TYR A 11 -43.37 15.78 -2.24
N VAL A 12 -43.85 15.90 -1.00
CA VAL A 12 -42.98 15.92 0.19
C VAL A 12 -42.25 14.58 0.35
N LEU A 13 -42.95 13.45 0.17
CA LEU A 13 -42.34 12.12 0.22
C LEU A 13 -41.29 11.93 -0.88
N LEU A 14 -41.60 12.35 -2.12
CA LEU A 14 -40.66 12.26 -3.24
C LEU A 14 -39.41 13.14 -3.02
N ALA A 15 -39.57 14.34 -2.48
CA ALA A 15 -38.45 15.21 -2.13
C ALA A 15 -37.57 14.61 -1.03
N PHE A 16 -38.18 13.96 -0.04
CA PHE A 16 -37.44 13.26 1.01
C PHE A 16 -36.65 12.06 0.47
N ILE A 17 -37.28 11.24 -0.39
CA ILE A 17 -36.59 10.12 -1.05
C ILE A 17 -35.43 10.63 -1.91
N ALA A 18 -35.65 11.69 -2.72
CA ALA A 18 -34.59 12.28 -3.53
C ALA A 18 -33.43 12.82 -2.68
N ALA A 19 -33.71 13.45 -1.54
CA ALA A 19 -32.68 13.93 -0.62
C ALA A 19 -31.88 12.77 0.02
N VAL A 20 -32.55 11.67 0.39
CA VAL A 20 -31.89 10.47 0.91
C VAL A 20 -31.02 9.81 -0.17
N VAL A 21 -31.51 9.70 -1.41
CA VAL A 21 -30.72 9.16 -2.54
C VAL A 21 -29.51 10.03 -2.83
N LEU A 22 -29.66 11.36 -2.87
CA LEU A 22 -28.53 12.28 -3.05
C LEU A 22 -27.51 12.19 -1.91
N LEU A 23 -27.96 12.07 -0.66
CA LEU A 23 -27.06 11.83 0.48
C LEU A 23 -26.33 10.49 0.34
N PHE A 24 -27.02 9.45 -0.11
CA PHE A 24 -26.43 8.13 -0.34
C PHE A 24 -25.43 8.18 -1.49
N GLU A 25 -25.73 8.85 -2.60
CA GLU A 25 -24.80 9.02 -3.73
C GLU A 25 -23.58 9.86 -3.35
N VAL A 26 -23.77 10.96 -2.61
CA VAL A 26 -22.64 11.79 -2.10
C VAL A 26 -21.76 10.98 -1.15
N TYR A 27 -22.38 10.23 -0.23
CA TYR A 27 -21.65 9.34 0.68
C TYR A 27 -20.94 8.21 -0.07
N TYR A 28 -21.58 7.63 -1.08
CA TYR A 28 -21.04 6.54 -1.89
C TYR A 28 -19.89 7.02 -2.79
N HIS A 29 -20.02 8.16 -3.47
CA HIS A 29 -18.92 8.77 -4.22
C HIS A 29 -17.77 9.21 -3.33
N SER A 30 -18.04 9.73 -2.14
CA SER A 30 -16.97 10.09 -1.20
C SER A 30 -16.19 8.87 -0.68
N SER A 31 -16.78 7.67 -0.68
CA SER A 31 -16.16 6.48 -0.10
C SER A 31 -15.56 5.50 -1.13
N HIS A 32 -15.93 5.55 -2.41
CA HIS A 32 -15.65 4.45 -3.35
C HIS A 32 -14.92 4.78 -4.66
N THR A 33 -14.47 6.00 -4.94
CA THR A 33 -14.00 6.32 -6.32
C THR A 33 -12.61 6.93 -6.46
N VAL A 34 -11.86 7.12 -5.38
CA VAL A 34 -10.53 7.73 -5.47
C VAL A 34 -9.48 6.71 -5.05
N THR A 35 -8.85 6.08 -6.04
CA THR A 35 -7.64 5.30 -5.83
C THR A 35 -6.48 6.25 -5.59
N MET A 36 -5.87 6.15 -4.41
CA MET A 36 -4.74 6.98 -4.02
C MET A 36 -3.48 6.13 -4.04
N HIS A 37 -2.37 6.73 -4.47
CA HIS A 37 -1.03 6.14 -4.42
C HIS A 37 -0.05 7.11 -3.78
N ALA A 38 0.71 6.58 -2.83
CA ALA A 38 1.87 7.25 -2.27
C ALA A 38 3.11 6.43 -2.62
N ALA A 39 4.16 7.08 -3.12
CA ALA A 39 5.47 6.48 -3.31
C ALA A 39 6.50 7.24 -2.46
N CYS A 40 7.06 6.59 -1.44
CA CYS A 40 8.08 7.20 -0.57
C CYS A 40 9.42 6.47 -0.75
N GLY A 41 10.44 7.20 -1.20
CA GLY A 41 11.76 6.65 -1.46
C GLY A 41 12.78 7.07 -0.40
N ALA A 42 13.66 6.15 0.00
CA ALA A 42 14.89 6.46 0.73
C ALA A 42 16.09 5.81 0.02
N GLU A 43 17.20 6.55 -0.07
CA GLU A 43 18.50 6.02 -0.45
C GLU A 43 19.31 5.80 0.83
N ASN A 44 19.81 4.57 1.04
CA ASN A 44 20.73 4.34 2.15
C ASN A 44 22.13 4.86 1.77
N ALA A 45 22.57 5.90 2.47
CA ALA A 45 23.85 6.58 2.25
C ALA A 45 25.09 5.75 2.61
N GLN A 46 24.95 4.58 3.26
CA GLN A 46 26.12 3.77 3.62
C GLN A 46 26.82 3.13 2.42
N GLU A 47 26.13 2.84 1.31
CA GLU A 47 26.75 2.24 0.11
C GLU A 47 26.22 2.72 -1.25
N GLY A 48 25.10 3.47 -1.34
CA GLY A 48 24.57 3.94 -2.64
C GLY A 48 24.13 2.81 -3.60
N ASP A 49 24.01 1.59 -3.07
CA ASP A 49 23.72 0.38 -3.85
C ASP A 49 22.39 -0.29 -3.47
N THR A 50 21.70 0.22 -2.43
CA THR A 50 20.36 -0.26 -2.04
C THR A 50 19.37 0.90 -1.93
N TYR A 51 18.23 0.75 -2.59
CA TYR A 51 17.14 1.72 -2.68
C TYR A 51 15.84 1.12 -2.14
N TYR A 52 15.10 1.90 -1.36
CA TYR A 52 13.83 1.48 -0.79
C TYR A 52 12.73 2.38 -1.32
N VAL A 53 11.63 1.80 -1.80
CA VAL A 53 10.44 2.53 -2.20
C VAL A 53 9.20 1.89 -1.58
N TYR A 54 8.44 2.69 -0.84
CA TYR A 54 7.18 2.30 -0.24
C TYR A 54 6.04 2.77 -1.11
N HIS A 55 5.22 1.84 -1.59
CA HIS A 55 4.00 2.10 -2.32
C HIS A 55 2.80 1.82 -1.42
N LEU A 56 1.95 2.82 -1.20
CA LEU A 56 0.66 2.63 -0.55
C LEU A 56 -0.44 2.71 -1.59
N TYR A 57 -1.31 1.70 -1.64
CA TYR A 57 -2.48 1.67 -2.51
C TYR A 57 -3.75 1.57 -1.68
N GLY A 58 -4.71 2.45 -1.94
CA GLY A 58 -5.95 2.47 -1.18
C GLY A 58 -6.94 3.49 -1.69
N ASN A 59 -7.86 3.86 -0.81
CA ASN A 59 -8.77 4.98 -1.00
C ASN A 59 -8.75 5.92 0.23
N GLN A 60 -9.63 6.91 0.22
CA GLN A 60 -9.70 7.92 1.30
C GLN A 60 -9.96 7.32 2.70
N SER A 61 -10.57 6.14 2.77
CA SER A 61 -11.01 5.52 4.02
C SER A 61 -10.17 4.34 4.48
N HIS A 62 -9.47 3.66 3.57
CA HIS A 62 -8.68 2.48 3.90
C HIS A 62 -7.51 2.24 2.94
N ILE A 63 -6.50 1.54 3.43
CA ILE A 63 -5.36 1.05 2.65
C ILE A 63 -5.63 -0.40 2.27
N ASN A 64 -5.57 -0.68 0.97
CA ASN A 64 -5.81 -2.02 0.42
C ASN A 64 -4.55 -2.85 0.37
N GLU A 65 -3.43 -2.20 0.04
CA GLU A 65 -2.18 -2.87 -0.23
C GLU A 65 -1.02 -1.92 0.03
N ILE A 66 0.06 -2.50 0.52
CA ILE A 66 1.32 -1.83 0.77
C ILE A 66 2.39 -2.67 0.07
N ARG A 67 3.22 -2.05 -0.76
CA ARG A 67 4.41 -2.71 -1.32
C ARG A 67 5.65 -1.99 -0.84
N LEU A 68 6.61 -2.75 -0.33
CA LEU A 68 7.97 -2.29 -0.15
C LEU A 68 8.83 -2.91 -1.24
N GLU A 69 9.36 -2.08 -2.12
CA GLU A 69 10.33 -2.44 -3.14
C GLU A 69 11.74 -2.10 -2.64
N ILE A 70 12.58 -3.12 -2.52
CA ILE A 70 13.98 -3.01 -2.14
C ILE A 70 14.81 -3.39 -3.34
N THR A 71 15.49 -2.42 -3.94
CA THR A 71 16.36 -2.64 -5.10
C THR A 71 17.81 -2.62 -4.65
N ARG A 72 18.55 -3.71 -4.86
CA ARG A 72 20.00 -3.79 -4.58
C ARG A 72 20.78 -4.06 -5.87
N LYS A 73 21.92 -3.39 -6.06
CA LYS A 73 22.86 -3.77 -7.13
C LYS A 73 23.55 -5.08 -6.78
N ILE A 74 23.61 -5.99 -7.75
CA ILE A 74 24.26 -7.30 -7.62
C ILE A 74 25.32 -7.47 -8.70
N SER A 75 26.23 -8.42 -8.51
CA SER A 75 27.22 -8.76 -9.53
C SER A 75 26.60 -9.52 -10.69
N GLU A 76 27.27 -9.53 -11.85
CA GLU A 76 26.88 -10.36 -13.01
C GLU A 76 26.88 -11.86 -12.66
N GLU A 77 27.77 -12.29 -11.77
CA GLU A 77 27.84 -13.68 -11.31
C GLU A 77 26.57 -14.08 -10.54
N VAL A 78 26.15 -13.25 -9.57
CA VAL A 78 24.92 -13.47 -8.79
C VAL A 78 23.69 -13.38 -9.70
N SER A 79 23.69 -12.45 -10.65
CA SER A 79 22.59 -12.29 -11.62
C SER A 79 22.34 -13.54 -12.47
N ARG A 80 23.39 -14.32 -12.74
CA ARG A 80 23.31 -15.55 -13.54
C ARG A 80 23.08 -16.81 -12.71
N ASP A 81 23.23 -16.73 -11.39
CA ASP A 81 23.04 -17.84 -10.46
C ASP A 81 21.77 -17.63 -9.64
N GLU A 82 20.72 -18.36 -10.00
CA GLU A 82 19.41 -18.27 -9.34
C GLU A 82 19.49 -18.58 -7.83
N ALA A 83 20.36 -19.51 -7.41
CA ALA A 83 20.50 -19.86 -6.00
C ALA A 83 21.18 -18.74 -5.22
N ALA A 84 22.22 -18.13 -5.80
CA ALA A 84 22.90 -16.97 -5.21
C ALA A 84 21.97 -15.75 -5.14
N ALA A 85 21.17 -15.50 -6.18
CA ALA A 85 20.18 -14.43 -6.18
C ALA A 85 19.09 -14.67 -5.13
N ALA A 86 18.60 -15.91 -4.99
CA ALA A 86 17.63 -16.27 -3.96
C ALA A 86 18.20 -16.07 -2.54
N GLU A 87 19.45 -16.46 -2.30
CA GLU A 87 20.12 -16.25 -1.01
C GLU A 87 20.21 -14.77 -0.65
N GLN A 88 20.63 -13.92 -1.60
CA GLN A 88 20.64 -12.48 -1.38
C GLN A 88 19.24 -11.89 -1.20
N ALA A 89 18.23 -12.41 -1.92
CA ALA A 89 16.86 -11.97 -1.74
C ALA A 89 16.34 -12.30 -0.33
N MET A 90 16.69 -13.48 0.20
CA MET A 90 16.37 -13.85 1.58
C MET A 90 17.05 -12.94 2.60
N GLU A 91 18.32 -12.58 2.38
CA GLU A 91 19.04 -11.63 3.23
C GLU A 91 18.36 -10.26 3.24
N ILE A 92 17.98 -9.74 2.06
CA ILE A 92 17.31 -8.44 1.90
C ILE A 92 15.91 -8.44 2.53
N SER A 93 15.20 -9.57 2.44
CA SER A 93 13.86 -9.72 3.02
C SER A 93 13.89 -9.65 4.55
N GLY A 94 15.05 -9.92 5.15
CA GLY A 94 15.31 -9.75 6.57
C GLY A 94 15.04 -11.00 7.41
N GLU A 95 15.03 -10.82 8.72
CA GLU A 95 14.85 -11.85 9.73
C GLU A 95 13.42 -12.40 9.74
N LYS A 96 13.25 -13.62 10.26
CA LYS A 96 11.94 -14.23 10.53
C LYS A 96 11.01 -14.40 9.32
N ILE A 97 11.55 -14.48 8.11
CA ILE A 97 10.76 -14.74 6.90
C ILE A 97 9.94 -16.04 6.98
N GLU A 98 10.35 -16.98 7.83
CA GLU A 98 9.61 -18.20 8.12
C GLU A 98 8.24 -17.97 8.78
N GLU A 99 8.06 -16.86 9.52
CA GLU A 99 6.81 -16.53 10.21
C GLU A 99 5.69 -16.18 9.21
N ILE A 100 6.07 -15.68 8.03
CA ILE A 100 5.13 -15.32 6.97
C ILE A 100 4.92 -16.42 5.93
N ARG A 101 5.50 -17.62 6.12
CA ARG A 101 5.40 -18.74 5.16
C ARG A 101 3.97 -19.12 4.81
N ASN A 102 3.06 -19.03 5.78
CA ASN A 102 1.64 -19.33 5.61
C ASN A 102 0.77 -18.07 5.76
N SER A 103 1.36 -16.89 5.65
CA SER A 103 0.62 -15.65 5.74
C SER A 103 -0.27 -15.46 4.52
N GLU A 104 -1.53 -15.09 4.75
CA GLU A 104 -2.43 -14.60 3.69
C GLU A 104 -2.25 -13.09 3.46
N ALA A 105 -1.56 -12.41 4.38
CA ALA A 105 -1.40 -10.97 4.38
C ALA A 105 -0.05 -10.51 3.84
N VAL A 106 1.02 -11.26 4.09
CA VAL A 106 2.39 -10.86 3.76
C VAL A 106 2.98 -11.84 2.77
N THR A 107 3.43 -11.33 1.64
CA THR A 107 4.13 -12.11 0.61
C THR A 107 5.44 -11.43 0.25
N VAL A 108 6.44 -12.25 -0.07
CA VAL A 108 7.76 -11.79 -0.49
C VAL A 108 8.07 -12.44 -1.83
N SER A 109 8.41 -11.61 -2.80
CA SER A 109 8.88 -12.05 -4.11
C SER A 109 10.19 -11.35 -4.45
N TYR A 110 10.96 -11.92 -5.36
CA TYR A 110 12.12 -11.25 -5.91
C TYR A 110 12.20 -11.43 -7.42
N GLU A 111 12.85 -10.47 -8.07
CA GLU A 111 13.15 -10.48 -9.48
C GLU A 111 14.57 -9.98 -9.69
N VAL A 112 15.32 -10.67 -10.56
CA VAL A 112 16.59 -10.16 -11.07
C VAL A 112 16.32 -9.43 -12.37
N THR A 113 16.61 -8.12 -12.41
CA THR A 113 16.52 -7.32 -13.62
C THR A 113 17.89 -6.80 -14.03
N SER A 114 18.11 -6.65 -15.33
CA SER A 114 19.36 -6.08 -15.85
C SER A 114 19.01 -4.85 -16.67
N LYS A 115 19.48 -3.67 -16.23
CA LYS A 115 19.33 -2.41 -16.97
C LYS A 115 20.71 -1.96 -17.42
N GLU A 116 20.91 -1.97 -18.73
CA GLU A 116 22.19 -1.62 -19.37
C GLU A 116 23.37 -2.47 -18.86
N LYS A 117 24.21 -1.91 -17.98
CA LYS A 117 25.38 -2.56 -17.38
C LYS A 117 25.18 -2.93 -15.91
N ASP A 118 24.07 -2.49 -15.30
CA ASP A 118 23.77 -2.75 -13.90
C ASP A 118 22.86 -3.97 -13.79
N HIS A 119 23.24 -4.91 -12.94
CA HIS A 119 22.39 -6.02 -12.52
C HIS A 119 21.76 -5.66 -11.18
N LEU A 120 20.44 -5.79 -11.09
CA LEU A 120 19.65 -5.37 -9.96
C LEU A 120 18.84 -6.55 -9.45
N LEU A 121 18.80 -6.71 -8.14
CA LEU A 121 17.89 -7.58 -7.43
C LEU A 121 16.80 -6.71 -6.82
N LEU A 122 15.57 -6.91 -7.27
CA LEU A 122 14.38 -6.29 -6.72
C LEU A 122 13.69 -7.29 -5.79
N VAL A 123 13.57 -6.95 -4.51
CA VAL A 123 12.75 -7.69 -3.55
C VAL A 123 11.50 -6.88 -3.28
N THR A 124 10.33 -7.51 -3.43
CA THR A 124 9.03 -6.90 -3.20
C THR A 124 8.35 -7.60 -2.03
N ILE A 125 8.11 -6.85 -0.96
CA ILE A 125 7.30 -7.29 0.18
C ILE A 125 5.92 -6.66 0.01
N THR A 126 4.91 -7.49 -0.20
CA THR A 126 3.51 -7.05 -0.34
C THR A 126 2.75 -7.38 0.94
N ILE A 127 2.07 -6.38 1.48
CA ILE A 127 1.25 -6.49 2.70
C ILE A 127 -0.19 -6.11 2.33
N LEU A 128 -1.13 -6.96 2.73
CA LEU A 128 -2.57 -6.73 2.59
C LEU A 128 -3.15 -6.47 3.99
N PRO A 129 -3.37 -5.20 4.37
CA PRO A 129 -3.79 -4.83 5.72
C PRO A 129 -5.04 -5.54 6.24
N GLU A 130 -5.99 -5.85 5.36
CA GLU A 130 -7.24 -6.51 5.70
C GLU A 130 -7.03 -7.91 6.32
N TYR A 131 -5.98 -8.61 5.90
CA TYR A 131 -5.72 -10.00 6.29
C TYR A 131 -4.66 -10.14 7.39
N LEU A 132 -4.08 -9.03 7.87
CA LEU A 132 -3.00 -9.06 8.86
C LEU A 132 -3.43 -9.79 10.15
N ALA A 133 -2.76 -10.91 10.41
CA ALA A 133 -2.86 -11.66 11.65
C ALA A 133 -1.80 -11.19 12.65
N SER A 134 -1.98 -11.54 13.93
CA SER A 134 -1.02 -11.16 14.98
C SER A 134 0.39 -11.73 14.75
N SER A 135 0.52 -12.89 14.10
CA SER A 135 1.82 -13.48 13.74
C SER A 135 2.57 -12.69 12.66
N ASP A 136 1.85 -12.03 11.74
CA ASP A 136 2.48 -11.24 10.69
C ASP A 136 3.22 -10.02 11.28
N TYR A 137 2.67 -9.47 12.37
CA TYR A 137 3.30 -8.37 13.10
C TYR A 137 4.65 -8.77 13.72
N ASP A 138 4.89 -10.05 14.03
CA ASP A 138 6.19 -10.48 14.57
C ASP A 138 7.31 -10.34 13.53
N TYR A 139 7.03 -10.64 12.26
CA TYR A 139 7.93 -10.39 11.14
C TYR A 139 8.09 -8.89 10.85
N LEU A 140 6.99 -8.14 10.78
CA LEU A 140 7.02 -6.70 10.51
C LEU A 140 7.81 -5.93 11.58
N ASN A 141 7.66 -6.31 12.86
CA ASN A 141 8.39 -5.70 13.97
C ASN A 141 9.88 -6.07 13.97
N ALA A 142 10.24 -7.31 13.63
CA ALA A 142 11.62 -7.76 13.65
C ALA A 142 12.49 -7.05 12.60
N ASN A 143 11.92 -6.74 11.44
CA ASN A 143 12.69 -6.24 10.30
C ASN A 143 12.85 -4.74 10.25
N ASN A 144 12.52 -4.05 11.36
CA ASN A 144 12.45 -2.61 11.39
C ASN A 144 11.73 -2.03 10.16
N LEU A 145 10.75 -2.78 9.64
CA LEU A 145 9.69 -2.29 8.78
C LEU A 145 8.77 -1.40 9.66
N ILE A 146 9.36 -0.56 10.53
CA ILE A 146 8.83 -0.01 11.79
C ILE A 146 7.69 0.97 11.56
N LEU A 147 7.60 1.52 10.36
CA LEU A 147 6.37 2.17 9.89
C LEU A 147 5.19 1.19 9.94
N PHE A 148 5.38 -0.09 9.60
CA PHE A 148 4.33 -1.09 9.48
C PHE A 148 3.96 -1.85 10.76
N GLY A 149 4.94 -2.18 11.61
CA GLY A 149 4.71 -2.99 12.82
C GLY A 149 3.96 -2.27 13.95
N THR A 150 4.04 -0.93 13.99
CA THR A 150 3.45 -0.09 15.03
C THR A 150 2.07 0.44 14.69
N ILE A 151 1.72 0.44 13.39
CA ILE A 151 0.48 0.98 12.86
C ILE A 151 -0.52 -0.16 12.60
N ARG A 152 -1.77 0.05 13.02
CA ARG A 152 -2.89 -0.82 12.66
C ARG A 152 -3.42 -0.42 11.29
N TRP A 153 -2.77 -0.89 10.23
CA TRP A 153 -3.05 -0.51 8.84
C TRP A 153 -4.48 -0.73 8.39
N ASN A 154 -5.17 -1.70 8.97
CA ASN A 154 -6.59 -1.94 8.73
C ASN A 154 -7.52 -0.82 9.24
N THR A 155 -6.98 0.18 9.95
CA THR A 155 -7.75 1.30 10.53
C THR A 155 -7.25 2.67 10.09
N VAL A 156 -6.18 2.74 9.29
CA VAL A 156 -5.54 4.00 8.91
C VAL A 156 -5.97 4.43 7.52
N THR A 157 -6.25 5.73 7.36
CA THR A 157 -6.58 6.32 6.05
C THR A 157 -5.32 6.58 5.23
N MET A 158 -5.45 6.67 3.90
CA MET A 158 -4.33 7.02 3.01
C MET A 158 -3.68 8.35 3.38
N GLN A 159 -4.44 9.34 3.84
CA GLN A 159 -3.92 10.66 4.21
C GLN A 159 -3.11 10.62 5.51
N GLU A 160 -3.56 9.84 6.50
CA GLU A 160 -2.80 9.65 7.74
C GLU A 160 -1.52 8.87 7.48
N ALA A 161 -1.58 7.79 6.71
CA ALA A 161 -0.39 7.01 6.35
C ALA A 161 0.64 7.83 5.55
N ALA A 162 0.17 8.62 4.60
CA ALA A 162 0.97 9.60 3.87
C ALA A 162 1.70 10.57 4.82
N GLY A 163 0.96 11.14 5.77
CA GLY A 163 1.50 12.04 6.79
C GLY A 163 2.59 11.38 7.63
N ILE A 164 2.34 10.16 8.10
CA ILE A 164 3.30 9.38 8.88
C ILE A 164 4.58 9.12 8.06
N LEU A 165 4.46 8.60 6.83
CA LEU A 165 5.63 8.35 5.96
C LEU A 165 6.41 9.63 5.64
N SER A 166 5.72 10.75 5.41
CA SER A 166 6.36 12.03 5.11
C SER A 166 7.05 12.71 6.31
N SER A 167 6.75 12.25 7.53
CA SER A 167 7.35 12.76 8.77
C SER A 167 8.68 12.09 9.10
N GLU A 168 9.06 11.04 8.36
CA GLU A 168 10.38 10.41 8.45
C GLU A 168 11.39 11.22 7.65
N ASP A 169 12.37 11.80 8.34
CA ASP A 169 13.38 12.71 7.77
C ASP A 169 14.21 12.09 6.62
N SER A 170 14.19 10.77 6.46
CA SER A 170 14.92 10.05 5.40
C SER A 170 14.09 9.70 4.16
N LEU A 171 12.77 9.98 4.15
CA LEU A 171 11.88 9.59 3.05
C LEU A 171 11.48 10.80 2.19
N SER A 172 11.63 10.66 0.88
CA SER A 172 11.08 11.57 -0.12
C SER A 172 9.80 10.97 -0.69
N CYS A 173 8.65 11.61 -0.43
CA CYS A 173 7.34 11.09 -0.84
C CYS A 173 6.72 11.86 -2.00
N THR A 174 6.15 11.14 -2.96
CA THR A 174 5.22 11.65 -3.97
C THR A 174 3.82 11.07 -3.72
N PHE A 175 2.79 11.90 -3.93
CA PHE A 175 1.39 11.53 -3.70
C PHE A 175 0.58 11.82 -4.95
N ASP A 176 -0.13 10.81 -5.43
CA ASP A 176 -1.07 10.92 -6.54
C ASP A 176 -2.46 10.45 -6.09
N SER A 177 -3.46 11.28 -6.31
CA SER A 177 -4.85 11.03 -5.91
C SER A 177 -5.75 10.62 -7.06
N ASP A 178 -5.24 10.41 -8.28
CA ASP A 178 -6.10 10.10 -9.44
C ASP A 178 -5.48 9.06 -10.40
N LEU A 179 -5.34 7.81 -9.92
CA LEU A 179 -4.80 6.68 -10.70
C LEU A 179 -5.75 6.12 -11.77
N SER A 180 -6.55 6.95 -12.44
CA SER A 180 -7.38 6.50 -13.57
C SER A 180 -6.58 5.89 -14.74
N GLU A 181 -5.24 6.01 -14.72
CA GLU A 181 -4.31 5.55 -15.75
C GLU A 181 -3.57 4.23 -15.46
N TYR A 182 -3.62 3.66 -14.26
CA TYR A 182 -2.99 2.36 -13.98
C TYR A 182 -4.02 1.23 -14.08
N LYS A 183 -4.30 0.81 -15.32
CA LYS A 183 -5.10 -0.38 -15.68
C LYS A 183 -4.28 -1.38 -16.46
#